data_AF-A0A7V3VWU6-F1
#
_entry.id   AF-A0A7V3VWU6-F1
#
_cell.length_a   1.000
_cell.length_b   1.000
_cell.length_c   1.000
_cell.angle_alpha   90.00
_cell.angle_beta   90.00
_cell.angle_gamma   90.00
#
_symmetry.space_group_name_H-M   'P 1'
#
loop_
_entity.id
_entity.type
_entity.pdbx_description
1 polymer ?
#
loop_
_entity_poly.entity_id
_entity_poly.type
_entity_poly.pdbx_seq_one_letter_code
_entity_poly.pdbx_strand_id
1 'polypeptide(L)'
;MVLAPQTVALLRAARQLVQTLPADAVLLLAESDLDWETVLQHLDGCRLLVAAEDVALTARLKTHPKLTVLDINPGPTPTQERMSLALLEAVRCDQLRQGADVIALYNGIDTGEDGVEPLDTLSVIHLG
;
A
#
# COMPACT_ATOMS: atom_id res chain seq x y z
N MET A 1 -15.56 5.61 7.26
CA MET A 1 -14.79 5.53 8.52
C MET A 1 -13.72 6.61 8.43
N VAL A 2 -13.40 7.35 9.49
CA VAL A 2 -12.39 8.43 9.37
C VAL A 2 -11.00 7.81 9.55
N LEU A 3 -10.04 8.14 8.68
CA LEU A 3 -8.65 7.70 8.84
C LEU A 3 -8.03 8.27 10.12
N ALA A 4 -7.20 7.47 10.77
CA ALA A 4 -6.45 7.93 11.93
C ALA A 4 -5.50 9.09 11.56
N PRO A 5 -5.29 10.08 12.43
CA PRO A 5 -4.43 11.24 12.14
C PRO A 5 -3.01 10.87 11.71
N GLN A 6 -2.45 9.81 12.32
CA GLN A 6 -1.13 9.27 11.98
C GLN A 6 -1.09 8.73 10.54
N THR A 7 -2.13 8.00 10.11
CA THR A 7 -2.23 7.50 8.74
C THR A 7 -2.30 8.65 7.74
N VAL A 8 -3.07 9.70 8.04
CA VAL A 8 -3.13 10.91 7.22
C VAL A 8 -1.77 11.61 7.13
N ALA A 9 -1.04 11.70 8.23
CA ALA A 9 0.31 12.28 8.26
C ALA A 9 1.29 11.47 7.39
N LEU A 10 1.25 10.15 7.48
CA LEU A 10 2.08 9.26 6.67
C LEU A 10 1.72 9.30 5.18
N LEU A 11 0.45 9.37 4.82
CA LEU A 11 0.02 9.55 3.43
C LEU A 11 0.56 10.85 2.83
N ARG A 12 0.54 11.94 3.61
CA ARG A 12 1.12 13.22 3.19
C ARG A 12 2.63 13.12 3.04
N ALA A 13 3.31 12.47 3.99
CA ALA A 13 4.75 12.24 3.92
C ALA A 13 5.12 11.39 2.70
N ALA A 14 4.37 10.33 2.41
CA ALA A 14 4.57 9.50 1.23
C ALA A 14 4.45 10.29 -0.06
N ARG A 15 3.40 11.13 -0.19
CA ARG A 15 3.27 12.03 -1.35
C ARG A 15 4.45 12.98 -1.49
N GLN A 16 4.91 13.58 -0.40
CA GLN A 16 6.07 14.48 -0.41
C GLN A 16 7.34 13.72 -0.82
N LEU A 17 7.51 12.49 -0.35
CA LEU A 17 8.64 11.65 -0.72
C LEU A 17 8.62 11.30 -2.20
N VAL A 18 7.47 10.93 -2.78
CA VAL A 18 7.33 10.69 -4.23
C VAL A 18 7.70 11.91 -5.07
N GLN A 19 7.45 13.12 -4.57
CA GLN A 19 7.82 14.36 -5.25
C GLN A 19 9.30 14.70 -5.12
N THR A 20 9.96 14.23 -4.06
CA THR A 20 11.35 14.58 -3.71
C THR A 20 12.34 13.54 -4.23
N LEU A 21 12.04 12.28 -3.95
CA LEU A 21 12.67 11.09 -4.50
C LEU A 21 11.71 10.68 -5.63
N PRO A 22 12.09 10.78 -6.92
CA PRO A 22 11.20 10.52 -8.06
C PRO A 22 10.77 9.05 -8.13
N ALA A 23 9.99 8.64 -7.13
CA ALA A 23 9.51 7.30 -6.91
C ALA A 23 8.40 7.01 -7.91
N ASP A 24 8.44 5.80 -8.46
CA ASP A 24 7.54 5.36 -9.51
C ASP A 24 6.13 5.06 -8.99
N ALA A 25 6.02 4.66 -7.72
CA ALA A 25 4.73 4.36 -7.09
C ALA A 25 4.75 4.43 -5.56
N VAL A 26 3.55 4.48 -5.00
CA VAL A 26 3.26 4.22 -3.59
C VAL A 26 2.61 2.84 -3.50
N LEU A 27 3.18 1.94 -2.71
CA LEU A 27 2.58 0.65 -2.36
C LEU A 27 1.93 0.75 -0.97
N LEU A 28 0.65 0.44 -0.87
CA LEU A 28 -0.07 0.39 0.40
C LEU A 28 -0.46 -1.07 0.69
N LEU A 29 0.01 -1.59 1.84
CA LEU A 29 -0.42 -2.89 2.36
C LEU A 29 -1.62 -2.67 3.28
N ALA A 30 -2.78 -3.16 2.84
CA ALA A 30 -4.05 -2.99 3.51
C ALA A 30 -4.40 -4.25 4.30
N GLU A 31 -4.39 -4.13 5.63
CA GLU A 31 -4.85 -5.19 6.53
C GLU A 31 -6.38 -5.16 6.67
N SER A 32 -6.99 -3.99 6.47
CA SER A 32 -8.44 -3.84 6.58
C SER A 32 -8.97 -2.82 5.58
N ASP A 33 -10.30 -2.66 5.56
CA ASP A 33 -10.95 -1.70 4.68
C ASP A 33 -10.74 -0.27 5.21
N LEU A 34 -10.03 0.55 4.41
CA LEU A 34 -9.72 1.93 4.73
C LEU A 34 -10.70 2.88 4.03
N ASP A 35 -10.66 4.16 4.41
CA ASP A 35 -11.36 5.20 3.67
C ASP A 35 -10.62 5.55 2.38
N TRP A 36 -10.84 4.75 1.34
CA TRP A 36 -10.14 4.85 0.06
C TRP A 36 -10.34 6.18 -0.65
N GLU A 37 -11.47 6.86 -0.44
CA GLU A 37 -11.68 8.20 -1.00
C GLU A 37 -10.69 9.20 -0.38
N THR A 38 -10.53 9.17 0.95
CA THR A 38 -9.58 10.02 1.66
C THR A 38 -8.13 9.64 1.34
N VAL A 39 -7.81 8.35 1.21
CA VAL A 39 -6.49 7.88 0.77
C VAL A 39 -6.14 8.43 -0.61
N LEU A 40 -7.06 8.28 -1.58
CA LEU A 40 -6.90 8.78 -2.94
C LEU A 40 -6.77 10.30 -3.01
N GLN A 41 -7.50 11.04 -2.18
CA GLN A 41 -7.35 12.50 -2.10
C GLN A 41 -5.97 12.92 -1.60
N HIS A 42 -5.42 12.23 -0.59
CA HIS A 42 -4.10 12.55 -0.06
C HIS A 42 -2.97 12.17 -1.02
N LEU A 43 -3.12 11.06 -1.74
CA LEU A 43 -2.15 10.56 -2.73
C LEU A 43 -2.46 10.99 -4.17
N ASP A 44 -3.28 12.02 -4.35
CA ASP A 44 -3.63 12.53 -5.67
C ASP A 44 -2.37 12.94 -6.46
N GLY A 45 -2.29 12.45 -7.69
CA GLY A 45 -1.12 12.60 -8.58
C GLY A 45 0.00 11.57 -8.38
N CYS A 46 -0.09 10.71 -7.36
CA CYS A 46 0.82 9.57 -7.19
C CYS A 46 0.22 8.29 -7.78
N ARG A 47 1.06 7.40 -8.30
CA ARG A 47 0.62 6.05 -8.70
C ARG A 47 0.47 5.19 -7.45
N LEU A 48 -0.78 4.93 -7.04
CA LEU A 48 -1.09 4.09 -5.89
C LEU A 48 -1.32 2.64 -6.31
N LEU A 49 -0.53 1.73 -5.73
CA LEU A 49 -0.71 0.29 -5.77
C LEU A 49 -1.18 -0.19 -4.40
N VAL A 50 -2.18 -1.08 -4.37
CA VAL A 50 -2.73 -1.60 -3.12
C VAL A 50 -2.62 -3.12 -3.12
N ALA A 51 -2.11 -3.69 -2.05
CA ALA A 51 -2.11 -5.13 -1.80
C ALA A 51 -2.80 -5.39 -0.47
N ALA A 52 -3.78 -6.30 -0.46
CA ALA A 52 -4.55 -6.62 0.75
C ALA A 52 -4.04 -7.89 1.44
N GLU A 53 -4.35 -8.04 2.72
CA GLU A 53 -3.98 -9.22 3.50
C GLU A 53 -4.78 -10.48 3.15
N ASP A 54 -6.00 -10.31 2.65
CA ASP A 54 -6.92 -11.42 2.38
C ASP A 54 -7.59 -11.31 0.99
N VAL A 55 -8.07 -12.45 0.51
CA VAL A 55 -8.68 -12.60 -0.83
C VAL A 55 -10.04 -11.88 -0.93
N ALA A 56 -10.83 -11.84 0.15
CA ALA A 56 -12.12 -11.17 0.19
C ALA A 56 -11.95 -9.64 0.15
N LEU A 57 -11.01 -9.07 0.91
CA LEU A 57 -10.63 -7.67 0.85
C LEU A 57 -10.07 -7.33 -0.52
N THR A 58 -9.16 -8.13 -1.07
CA THR A 58 -8.66 -7.97 -2.45
C THR A 58 -9.79 -7.88 -3.47
N ALA A 59 -10.77 -8.78 -3.40
CA ALA A 59 -11.93 -8.76 -4.29
C ALA A 59 -12.77 -7.49 -4.15
N ARG A 60 -13.00 -7.02 -2.91
CA ARG A 60 -13.71 -5.75 -2.65
C ARG A 60 -12.96 -4.55 -3.19
N LEU A 61 -11.64 -4.48 -2.99
CA LEU A 61 -10.82 -3.39 -3.50
C LEU A 61 -10.83 -3.35 -5.03
N LYS A 62 -10.81 -4.50 -5.70
CA LYS A 62 -10.89 -4.59 -7.16
C LYS A 62 -12.19 -4.01 -7.74
N THR A 63 -13.26 -3.88 -6.94
CA THR A 63 -14.50 -3.20 -7.39
C THR A 63 -14.37 -1.68 -7.43
N HIS A 64 -13.34 -1.10 -6.82
CA HIS A 64 -13.10 0.33 -6.83
C HIS A 64 -12.37 0.74 -8.12
N PRO A 65 -12.99 1.54 -9.00
CA PRO A 65 -12.46 1.82 -10.34
C PRO A 65 -11.17 2.66 -10.35
N LYS A 66 -10.80 3.26 -9.22
CA LYS A 66 -9.62 4.13 -9.08
C LYS A 66 -8.44 3.46 -8.38
N LEU A 67 -8.61 2.25 -7.86
CA LEU A 67 -7.54 1.52 -7.16
C LEU A 67 -6.85 0.55 -8.11
N THR A 68 -5.52 0.58 -8.11
CA THR A 68 -4.73 -0.47 -8.77
C THR A 68 -4.41 -1.53 -7.73
N VAL A 69 -5.21 -2.59 -7.71
CA VAL A 69 -5.08 -3.68 -6.71
C VAL A 69 -4.19 -4.77 -7.27
N LEU A 70 -3.15 -5.13 -6.52
CA LEU A 70 -2.25 -6.22 -6.82
C LEU A 70 -2.85 -7.52 -6.31
N ASP A 71 -2.96 -8.50 -7.20
CA ASP A 71 -3.53 -9.81 -6.89
C ASP A 71 -2.45 -10.73 -6.32
N ILE A 72 -2.10 -10.47 -5.07
CA ILE A 72 -1.22 -11.36 -4.32
C ILE A 72 -2.02 -12.48 -3.69
N ASN A 73 -1.49 -13.69 -3.67
CA ASN A 73 -2.04 -14.80 -2.89
C ASN A 73 -1.30 -14.82 -1.54
N PRO A 74 -1.80 -14.13 -0.50
CA PRO A 74 -0.96 -13.77 0.64
C PRO A 74 -0.68 -14.99 1.51
N GLY A 75 -1.55 -16.00 1.56
CA GLY A 75 -1.48 -17.05 2.59
C GLY A 75 -1.35 -16.46 4.01
N PRO A 76 -1.03 -17.27 5.02
CA PRO A 76 -0.65 -16.77 6.34
C PRO A 76 0.83 -16.35 6.34
N THR A 77 1.19 -15.39 5.48
CA THR A 77 2.56 -14.87 5.41
C THR A 77 2.70 -13.56 6.20
N PRO A 78 3.87 -13.32 6.82
CA PRO A 78 4.15 -12.07 7.53
C PRO A 78 4.17 -10.88 6.56
N THR A 79 3.95 -9.68 7.10
CA THR A 79 3.88 -8.42 6.33
C THR A 79 5.09 -8.20 5.39
N GLN A 80 6.31 -8.58 5.80
CA GLN A 80 7.49 -8.47 4.95
C GLN A 80 7.46 -9.40 3.72
N GLU A 81 7.00 -10.63 3.89
CA GLU A 81 6.87 -11.58 2.80
C GLU A 81 5.75 -11.16 1.85
N ARG A 82 4.63 -10.66 2.41
CA ARG A 82 3.54 -10.05 1.66
C ARG A 82 3.99 -8.84 0.84
N MET A 83 4.79 -7.95 1.43
CA MET A 83 5.40 -6.82 0.73
C MET A 83 6.25 -7.28 -0.45
N SER A 84 7.08 -8.30 -0.24
CA SER A 84 7.91 -8.88 -1.29
C SER A 84 7.05 -9.46 -2.42
N LEU A 85 6.00 -10.21 -2.10
CA LEU A 85 5.03 -10.74 -3.07
C LEU A 85 4.34 -9.61 -3.85
N ALA A 86 3.93 -8.54 -3.19
CA ALA A 86 3.29 -7.39 -3.83
C ALA A 86 4.24 -6.69 -4.81
N LEU A 87 5.50 -6.48 -4.44
CA LEU A 87 6.49 -5.90 -5.33
C LEU A 87 6.76 -6.81 -6.54
N LEU A 88 6.90 -8.12 -6.33
CA LEU A 88 7.05 -9.09 -7.41
C LEU A 88 5.84 -9.10 -8.35
N GLU A 89 4.63 -9.06 -7.79
CA GLU A 89 3.38 -9.01 -8.55
C GLU A 89 3.26 -7.71 -9.35
N ALA A 90 3.64 -6.59 -8.76
CA ALA A 90 3.66 -5.30 -9.43
C ALA A 90 4.64 -5.29 -10.60
N VAL A 91 5.83 -5.89 -10.47
CA VAL A 91 6.75 -6.05 -11.60
C VAL A 91 6.18 -7.00 -12.64
N ARG A 92 5.59 -8.13 -12.22
CA ARG A 92 4.97 -9.12 -13.11
C ARG A 92 3.83 -8.54 -13.96
N CYS A 93 3.05 -7.64 -13.38
CA CYS A 93 1.91 -6.99 -14.03
C CYS A 93 2.27 -5.65 -14.72
N ASP A 94 3.55 -5.39 -14.99
CA ASP A 94 4.06 -4.14 -15.58
C ASP A 94 3.62 -2.87 -14.82
N GLN A 95 3.29 -3.01 -13.53
CA GLN A 95 2.97 -1.89 -12.65
C GLN A 95 4.23 -1.21 -12.13
N LEU A 96 5.32 -1.96 -11.97
CA LEU A 96 6.63 -1.46 -11.58
C LEU A 96 7.70 -1.99 -12.54
N ARG A 97 8.80 -1.24 -12.66
CA ARG A 97 9.97 -1.64 -13.44
C ARG A 97 11.09 -2.09 -12.51
N GLN A 98 12.01 -2.89 -13.03
CA GLN A 98 13.29 -3.08 -12.35
C GLN A 98 14.03 -1.74 -12.26
N GLY A 99 14.69 -1.49 -11.13
CA GLY A 99 15.33 -0.23 -10.76
C GLY A 99 14.38 0.84 -10.22
N ALA A 100 13.08 0.56 -10.09
CA ALA A 100 12.09 1.53 -9.63
C ALA A 100 12.22 1.83 -8.13
N ASP A 101 11.94 3.07 -7.75
CA ASP A 101 11.83 3.50 -6.36
C ASP A 101 10.36 3.45 -5.93
N VAL A 102 10.08 2.81 -4.80
CA VAL A 102 8.73 2.59 -4.29
C VAL A 102 8.63 3.06 -2.86
N ILE A 103 7.58 3.82 -2.56
CA ILE A 103 7.25 4.20 -1.18
C ILE A 103 6.22 3.21 -0.63
N ALA A 104 6.61 2.39 0.33
CA ALA A 104 5.72 1.42 0.98
C ALA A 104 5.11 1.99 2.26
N LEU A 105 3.81 1.80 2.43
CA LEU A 105 3.01 2.15 3.62
C LEU A 105 2.34 0.89 4.16
N TYR A 106 2.56 0.59 5.42
CA TYR A 106 2.05 -0.62 6.06
C TYR A 106 2.01 -0.46 7.59
N ASN A 107 1.40 -1.43 8.26
CA ASN A 107 1.50 -1.59 9.70
C ASN A 107 2.71 -2.49 10.01
N GLY A 108 3.68 -1.96 10.73
CA GLY A 108 4.95 -2.65 11.03
C GLY A 108 4.82 -3.69 12.13
N ILE A 109 3.79 -3.58 12.99
CA ILE A 109 3.59 -4.45 14.14
C ILE A 109 2.13 -4.87 14.17
N ASP A 110 1.90 -6.13 13.82
CA ASP A 110 0.59 -6.78 14.03
C ASP A 110 0.42 -7.01 15.53
N THR A 111 -0.51 -6.28 16.15
CA THR A 111 -0.80 -6.42 17.58
C THR A 111 -1.80 -7.55 17.86
N GLY A 112 -2.37 -8.16 16.81
CA GLY A 112 -3.42 -9.17 16.92
C GLY A 112 -4.71 -8.64 17.55
N GLU A 113 -4.87 -7.32 17.66
CA GLU A 113 -6.11 -6.71 18.15
C GLU A 113 -7.16 -6.70 17.04
N ASP A 114 -8.35 -7.24 17.31
CA ASP A 114 -9.52 -7.17 16.42
C ASP A 114 -9.94 -5.70 16.22
N GLY A 115 -9.32 -5.03 15.24
CA GLY A 115 -9.52 -3.62 14.97
C GLY A 115 -8.87 -3.17 13.67
N VAL A 116 -9.33 -2.04 13.15
CA VAL A 116 -8.69 -1.40 11.99
C VAL A 116 -7.45 -0.69 12.49
N GLU A 117 -6.31 -1.36 12.36
CA GLU A 117 -5.04 -0.79 12.79
C GLU A 117 -4.63 0.37 11.86
N PRO A 118 -4.17 1.49 12.44
CA PRO A 118 -3.68 2.60 11.66
C PRO A 118 -2.34 2.25 11.03
N LEU A 119 -2.14 2.63 9.76
CA LEU A 119 -0.80 2.60 9.16
C LEU A 119 0.17 3.43 10.02
N ASP A 120 1.31 2.83 10.36
CA ASP A 120 2.31 3.42 11.26
C ASP A 120 3.72 3.48 10.64
N THR A 121 3.94 2.72 9.57
CA THR A 121 5.26 2.52 8.97
C THR A 121 5.30 3.03 7.53
N LEU A 122 6.37 3.77 7.21
CA LEU A 122 6.70 4.24 5.87
C LEU A 122 8.12 3.79 5.52
N SER A 123 8.31 3.16 4.37
CA SER A 123 9.61 2.70 3.89
C SER A 123 9.86 3.13 2.45
N VAL A 124 11.12 3.41 2.11
CA VAL A 124 11.57 3.65 0.72
C VAL A 124 12.29 2.40 0.25
N ILE A 125 11.84 1.82 -0.86
CA ILE A 125 12.36 0.56 -1.40
C ILE A 125 12.86 0.81 -2.81
N HIS A 126 14.13 0.47 -3.05
CA HIS A 126 14.72 0.48 -4.38
C HIS A 126 14.70 -0.94 -4.95
N LEU A 127 14.08 -1.14 -6.10
CA LEU A 127 14.00 -2.45 -6.77
C LEU A 127 15.28 -2.71 -7.59
N GLY A 128 16.41 -2.93 -6.92
CA GLY A 128 17.72 -3.21 -7.55
C GLY A 128 18.00 -4.68 -7.81
#